data_AF-A0A2E3DUT7-F1
#
_entry.id   AF-A0A2E3DUT7-F1
#
_cell.length_a   1.000
_cell.length_b   1.000
_cell.length_c   1.000
_cell.angle_alpha   90.00
_cell.angle_beta   90.00
_cell.angle_gamma   90.00
#
_symmetry.space_group_name_H-M   'P 1'
#
loop_
_entity.id
_entity.type
_entity.pdbx_description
1 polymer ?
#
loop_
_entity_poly.entity_id
_entity_poly.type
_entity_poly.pdbx_seq_one_letter_code
_entity_poly.pdbx_strand_id
1 'polypeptide(L)'
;MIYITGANGWLGLNLIKSIVSGNTKKWGLGTEPITAFIKKGSSKKKLLKISSEIKIIEGDLTNKKSLERLLNNAQDSLLFHIAGVIHPKRVKEFFDTNVLGTKNLIETATEAKIKKIIIMSSNSPFGSNTKKEILFNENSIYNPYMNYGKSKMEMEIIANQFYKMGKIDLAIIRSPWFYGPFQPKRQKLFFDMIQRGKIPITGDGNNIRSMAYTENIVQGLVLAATKNESSGETFWIADKVPYTMNQIVYTIRELLKTNFNQDVINREIRLPNFISNFAERFDHIIQYTGLYNKKIHVLSELNKNIACDISYAFRKLGYKPEFSLEQGMHESIKELYE
;
A
#
# COMPACT_ATOMS: atom_id res chain seq x y z
N MET A 1 -13.58 -11.31 15.61
CA MET A 1 -14.03 -10.11 14.85
C MET A 1 -12.84 -9.52 14.12
N ILE A 2 -13.07 -8.70 13.10
CA ILE A 2 -12.02 -8.03 12.32
C ILE A 2 -12.16 -6.52 12.46
N TYR A 3 -11.06 -5.84 12.77
CA TYR A 3 -10.98 -4.39 12.82
C TYR A 3 -10.05 -3.90 11.71
N ILE A 4 -10.45 -2.85 11.00
CA ILE A 4 -9.66 -2.33 9.85
C ILE A 4 -9.57 -0.82 9.97
N THR A 5 -8.37 -0.29 10.08
CA THR A 5 -8.13 1.16 9.95
C THR A 5 -7.80 1.52 8.52
N GLY A 6 -8.21 2.70 8.08
CA GLY A 6 -8.06 3.08 6.66
C GLY A 6 -9.01 2.31 5.76
N ALA A 7 -10.13 1.85 6.33
CA ALA A 7 -11.08 0.93 5.70
C ALA A 7 -11.70 1.46 4.41
N ASN A 8 -11.96 2.76 4.32
CA ASN A 8 -12.46 3.39 3.09
C ASN A 8 -11.36 3.86 2.13
N GLY A 9 -10.10 3.57 2.44
CA GLY A 9 -8.97 3.77 1.54
C GLY A 9 -8.92 2.71 0.44
N TRP A 10 -8.07 2.94 -0.56
CA TRP A 10 -7.98 2.07 -1.74
C TRP A 10 -7.73 0.60 -1.38
N LEU A 11 -6.70 0.32 -0.56
CA LEU A 11 -6.41 -1.05 -0.14
C LEU A 11 -7.43 -1.60 0.86
N GLY A 12 -7.93 -0.76 1.79
CA GLY A 12 -8.94 -1.16 2.77
C GLY A 12 -10.25 -1.64 2.12
N LEU A 13 -10.69 -0.96 1.05
CA LEU A 13 -11.87 -1.35 0.28
C LEU A 13 -11.69 -2.70 -0.43
N ASN A 14 -10.50 -2.96 -0.97
CA ASN A 14 -10.19 -4.25 -1.58
C ASN A 14 -10.19 -5.37 -0.53
N LEU A 15 -9.50 -5.17 0.61
CA LEU A 15 -9.51 -6.15 1.70
C LEU A 15 -10.94 -6.46 2.17
N ILE A 16 -11.76 -5.45 2.41
CA ILE A 16 -13.15 -5.63 2.86
C ILE A 16 -13.98 -6.34 1.80
N LYS A 17 -13.87 -5.96 0.53
CA LYS A 17 -14.57 -6.64 -0.58
C LYS A 17 -14.20 -8.13 -0.63
N SER A 18 -12.92 -8.46 -0.49
CA SER A 18 -12.44 -9.85 -0.57
C SER A 18 -12.84 -10.67 0.65
N ILE A 19 -12.89 -10.07 1.86
CA ILE A 19 -13.43 -10.73 3.05
C ILE A 19 -14.94 -10.99 2.86
N VAL A 20 -15.72 -9.97 2.52
CA VAL A 20 -17.19 -10.07 2.41
C VAL A 20 -17.62 -11.05 1.32
N SER A 21 -16.91 -11.09 0.19
CA SER A 21 -17.17 -12.06 -0.89
C SER A 21 -16.74 -13.49 -0.55
N GLY A 22 -16.04 -13.71 0.56
CA GLY A 22 -15.53 -15.01 0.97
C GLY A 22 -14.26 -15.45 0.24
N ASN A 23 -13.67 -14.60 -0.61
CA ASN A 23 -12.42 -14.89 -1.33
C ASN A 23 -11.26 -15.22 -0.39
N THR A 24 -11.26 -14.68 0.83
CA THR A 24 -10.19 -14.89 1.81
C THR A 24 -10.23 -16.26 2.49
N LYS A 25 -11.33 -17.03 2.35
CA LYS A 25 -11.48 -18.36 3.00
C LYS A 25 -10.37 -19.32 2.60
N LYS A 26 -9.96 -19.29 1.33
CA LYS A 26 -8.85 -20.11 0.80
C LYS A 26 -7.49 -19.80 1.43
N TRP A 27 -7.35 -18.65 2.11
CA TRP A 27 -6.16 -18.24 2.85
C TRP A 27 -6.37 -18.31 4.38
N GLY A 28 -7.49 -18.87 4.83
CA GLY A 28 -7.77 -19.16 6.23
C GLY A 28 -8.51 -18.07 7.00
N LEU A 29 -9.04 -17.04 6.34
CA LEU A 29 -9.87 -16.01 6.99
C LEU A 29 -11.30 -16.06 6.46
N GLY A 30 -12.26 -16.22 7.38
CA GLY A 30 -13.67 -16.35 7.06
C GLY A 30 -14.35 -15.03 6.70
N THR A 31 -15.65 -14.97 6.97
CA THR A 31 -16.49 -13.77 6.81
C THR A 31 -16.90 -13.24 8.17
N GLU A 32 -15.91 -13.03 9.05
CA GLU A 32 -16.16 -12.55 10.42
C GLU A 32 -16.69 -11.10 10.40
N PRO A 33 -17.45 -10.68 11.43
CA PRO A 33 -17.94 -9.30 11.52
C PRO A 33 -16.81 -8.26 11.44
N ILE A 34 -17.00 -7.24 10.59
CA ILE A 34 -16.01 -6.19 10.30
C ILE A 34 -16.40 -4.89 10.99
N THR A 35 -15.46 -4.31 11.74
CA THR A 35 -15.50 -2.93 12.20
C THR A 35 -14.51 -2.07 11.39
N ALA A 36 -15.04 -1.17 10.59
CA ALA A 36 -14.30 -0.25 9.72
C ALA A 36 -14.04 1.09 10.42
N PHE A 37 -12.78 1.43 10.64
CA PHE A 37 -12.37 2.73 11.15
C PHE A 37 -11.96 3.67 10.01
N ILE A 38 -12.64 4.81 9.95
CA ILE A 38 -12.44 5.82 8.90
C ILE A 38 -12.24 7.21 9.50
N LYS A 39 -11.58 8.09 8.74
CA LYS A 39 -11.42 9.50 9.14
C LYS A 39 -12.79 10.18 9.22
N LYS A 40 -13.03 10.95 10.28
CA LYS A 40 -14.28 11.72 10.44
C LYS A 40 -14.59 12.57 9.19
N GLY A 41 -15.82 12.47 8.68
CA GLY A 41 -16.28 13.23 7.51
C GLY A 41 -15.83 12.65 6.16
N SER A 42 -15.11 11.52 6.16
CA SER A 42 -14.80 10.81 4.92
C SER A 42 -16.00 9.97 4.46
N SER A 43 -16.06 9.69 3.15
CA SER A 43 -17.21 9.00 2.57
C SER A 43 -17.34 7.56 3.07
N LYS A 44 -18.56 7.20 3.47
CA LYS A 44 -18.99 5.84 3.86
C LYS A 44 -19.59 5.06 2.68
N LYS A 45 -19.90 5.74 1.57
CA LYS A 45 -20.69 5.19 0.45
C LYS A 45 -20.12 3.89 -0.12
N LYS A 46 -18.80 3.85 -0.36
CA LYS A 46 -18.14 2.66 -0.93
C LYS A 46 -18.18 1.46 0.03
N LEU A 47 -18.01 1.68 1.33
CA LEU A 47 -18.12 0.62 2.33
C LEU A 47 -19.54 0.04 2.38
N LEU A 48 -20.54 0.92 2.49
CA LEU A 48 -21.94 0.50 2.55
C LEU A 48 -22.44 -0.14 1.23
N LYS A 49 -21.84 0.19 0.09
CA LYS A 49 -22.09 -0.50 -1.18
C LYS A 49 -21.51 -1.93 -1.19
N ILE A 50 -20.42 -2.19 -0.46
CA ILE A 50 -19.84 -3.53 -0.34
C ILE A 50 -20.69 -4.39 0.59
N SER A 51 -21.07 -3.87 1.77
CA SER A 51 -22.00 -4.54 2.67
C SER A 51 -22.60 -3.55 3.68
N SER A 52 -23.89 -3.67 3.94
CA SER A 52 -24.62 -2.92 4.97
C SER A 52 -24.29 -3.38 6.40
N GLU A 53 -23.69 -4.56 6.57
CA GLU A 53 -23.36 -5.14 7.88
C GLU A 53 -22.05 -4.61 8.47
N ILE A 54 -21.28 -3.84 7.69
CA ILE A 54 -20.01 -3.27 8.16
C ILE A 54 -20.30 -2.21 9.22
N LYS A 55 -19.80 -2.42 10.44
CA LYS A 55 -19.86 -1.43 11.52
C LYS A 55 -18.85 -0.32 11.25
N ILE A 56 -19.31 0.89 10.97
CA ILE A 56 -18.42 2.03 10.69
C ILE A 56 -18.22 2.89 11.93
N ILE A 57 -16.95 3.08 12.32
CA ILE A 57 -16.54 4.00 13.39
C ILE A 57 -15.72 5.13 12.78
N GLU A 58 -16.15 6.35 13.00
CA GLU A 58 -15.39 7.54 12.62
C GLU A 58 -14.47 7.99 13.75
N GLY A 59 -13.26 8.41 13.39
CA GLY A 59 -12.29 8.93 14.35
C GLY A 59 -10.99 9.39 13.70
N ASP A 60 -9.96 9.56 14.53
CA ASP A 60 -8.61 9.92 14.12
C ASP A 60 -7.60 9.08 14.93
N LEU A 61 -6.54 8.58 14.30
CA LEU A 61 -5.51 7.76 14.95
C LEU A 61 -4.71 8.56 15.99
N THR A 62 -4.65 9.88 15.84
CA THR A 62 -3.99 10.77 16.80
C THR A 62 -4.83 11.03 18.05
N ASN A 63 -6.09 10.57 18.08
CA ASN A 63 -7.02 10.81 19.18
C ASN A 63 -7.28 9.51 19.97
N LYS A 64 -6.71 9.41 21.18
CA LYS A 64 -6.84 8.22 22.05
C LYS A 64 -8.29 7.78 22.28
N LYS A 65 -9.21 8.70 22.59
CA LYS A 65 -10.65 8.40 22.78
C LYS A 65 -11.32 7.79 21.55
N SER A 66 -10.85 8.13 20.35
CA SER A 66 -11.35 7.54 19.11
C SER A 66 -10.88 6.09 18.95
N LEU A 67 -9.65 5.79 19.36
CA LEU A 67 -9.09 4.45 19.36
C LEU A 67 -9.72 3.56 20.44
N GLU A 68 -9.96 4.11 21.64
CA GLU A 68 -10.68 3.42 22.72
C GLU A 68 -12.09 3.04 22.28
N ARG A 69 -12.81 3.96 21.62
CA ARG A 69 -14.12 3.67 21.02
C ARG A 69 -14.03 2.61 19.92
N LEU A 70 -13.00 2.66 19.08
CA LEU A 70 -12.77 1.68 18.03
C LEU A 70 -12.60 0.28 18.60
N LEU A 71 -11.72 0.13 19.60
CA LEU A 71 -11.29 -1.17 20.11
C LEU A 71 -12.06 -1.61 21.36
N ASN A 72 -13.19 -0.96 21.65
CA ASN A 72 -14.09 -1.38 22.71
C ASN A 72 -14.61 -2.80 22.42
N ASN A 73 -14.44 -3.71 23.39
CA ASN A 73 -14.77 -5.14 23.27
C ASN A 73 -14.06 -5.86 22.11
N ALA A 74 -12.83 -5.44 21.75
CA ALA A 74 -12.06 -6.01 20.65
C ALA A 74 -11.12 -7.17 21.07
N GLN A 75 -11.27 -7.70 22.28
CA GLN A 75 -10.44 -8.79 22.79
C GLN A 75 -10.41 -9.98 21.80
N ASP A 76 -9.24 -10.60 21.66
CA ASP A 76 -9.00 -11.79 20.83
C ASP A 76 -9.34 -11.61 19.33
N SER A 77 -9.41 -10.35 18.86
CA SER A 77 -9.73 -9.99 17.48
C SER A 77 -8.50 -9.69 16.63
N LEU A 78 -8.67 -9.71 15.30
CA LEU A 78 -7.64 -9.32 14.34
C LEU A 78 -7.75 -7.83 14.00
N LEU A 79 -6.62 -7.14 13.89
CA LEU A 79 -6.55 -5.74 13.49
C LEU A 79 -5.68 -5.56 12.24
N PHE A 80 -6.27 -5.12 11.14
CA PHE A 80 -5.54 -4.67 9.95
C PHE A 80 -5.31 -3.17 10.02
N HIS A 81 -4.06 -2.77 10.21
CA HIS A 81 -3.65 -1.38 10.22
C HIS A 81 -3.20 -0.92 8.82
N ILE A 82 -4.15 -0.46 8.01
CA ILE A 82 -3.94 0.00 6.63
C ILE A 82 -3.97 1.54 6.53
N ALA A 83 -4.45 2.22 7.57
CA ALA A 83 -4.42 3.68 7.61
C ALA A 83 -2.99 4.23 7.53
N GLY A 84 -2.80 5.23 6.68
CA GLY A 84 -1.54 5.95 6.55
C GLY A 84 -1.69 7.11 5.58
N VAL A 85 -0.85 8.13 5.74
CA VAL A 85 -0.79 9.29 4.86
C VAL A 85 0.41 9.15 3.95
N ILE A 86 0.15 9.24 2.63
CA ILE A 86 1.17 9.09 1.58
C ILE A 86 1.48 10.41 0.85
N HIS A 87 0.51 11.33 0.79
CA HIS A 87 0.63 12.62 0.10
C HIS A 87 -0.07 13.74 0.90
N PRO A 88 0.48 14.16 2.06
CA PRO A 88 -0.05 15.25 2.86
C PRO A 88 0.23 16.61 2.22
N LYS A 89 -0.26 17.69 2.84
CA LYS A 89 0.20 19.05 2.49
C LYS A 89 1.50 19.41 3.20
N ARG A 90 1.67 18.94 4.45
CA ARG A 90 2.82 19.23 5.30
C ARG A 90 3.52 17.96 5.72
N VAL A 91 4.84 18.04 5.84
CA VAL A 91 5.70 16.92 6.27
C VAL A 91 5.30 16.40 7.65
N LYS A 92 4.95 17.28 8.60
CA LYS A 92 4.53 16.91 9.95
C LYS A 92 3.39 15.88 9.97
N GLU A 93 2.47 15.95 9.00
CA GLU A 93 1.31 15.06 8.93
C GLU A 93 1.71 13.59 8.66
N PHE A 94 2.87 13.35 8.03
CA PHE A 94 3.44 12.01 7.93
C PHE A 94 3.76 11.43 9.30
N PHE A 95 4.47 12.18 10.15
CA PHE A 95 4.89 11.71 11.47
C PHE A 95 3.69 11.63 12.44
N ASP A 96 2.81 12.63 12.41
CA ASP A 96 1.60 12.63 13.25
C ASP A 96 0.74 11.39 12.97
N THR A 97 0.52 11.05 11.70
CA THR A 97 -0.38 9.94 11.36
C THR A 97 0.34 8.60 11.35
N ASN A 98 1.45 8.49 10.61
CA ASN A 98 2.11 7.20 10.37
C ASN A 98 2.92 6.75 11.59
N VAL A 99 3.48 7.67 12.39
CA VAL A 99 4.32 7.32 13.54
C VAL A 99 3.49 7.39 14.82
N LEU A 100 3.04 8.59 15.20
CA LEU A 100 2.29 8.79 16.44
C LEU A 100 0.93 8.06 16.41
N GLY A 101 0.20 8.15 15.30
CA GLY A 101 -1.07 7.45 15.13
C GLY A 101 -0.94 5.93 15.24
N THR A 102 0.12 5.35 14.66
CA THR A 102 0.41 3.90 14.78
C THR A 102 0.79 3.54 16.20
N LYS A 103 1.66 4.33 16.85
CA LYS A 103 2.05 4.10 18.25
C LYS A 103 0.81 4.07 19.15
N ASN A 104 -0.06 5.08 19.05
CA ASN A 104 -1.28 5.15 19.83
C ASN A 104 -2.19 3.95 19.57
N LEU A 105 -2.34 3.54 18.30
CA LEU A 105 -3.15 2.37 17.93
C LEU A 105 -2.59 1.08 18.56
N ILE A 106 -1.28 0.87 18.52
CA ILE A 106 -0.65 -0.32 19.10
C ILE A 106 -0.79 -0.31 20.63
N GLU A 107 -0.63 0.84 21.28
CA GLU A 107 -0.84 0.98 22.73
C GLU A 107 -2.29 0.62 23.11
N THR A 108 -3.28 1.21 22.44
CA THR A 108 -4.69 0.90 22.71
C THR A 108 -5.05 -0.54 22.34
N ALA A 109 -4.47 -1.09 21.28
CA ALA A 109 -4.67 -2.50 20.91
C ALA A 109 -4.08 -3.48 21.94
N THR A 110 -2.95 -3.11 22.56
CA THR A 110 -2.37 -3.84 23.69
C THR A 110 -3.32 -3.82 24.89
N GLU A 111 -3.82 -2.64 25.26
CA GLU A 111 -4.80 -2.48 26.36
C GLU A 111 -6.10 -3.29 26.09
N ALA A 112 -6.57 -3.29 24.84
CA ALA A 112 -7.77 -4.01 24.40
C ALA A 112 -7.56 -5.52 24.17
N LYS A 113 -6.34 -6.05 24.36
CA LYS A 113 -5.99 -7.46 24.16
C LYS A 113 -6.33 -7.97 22.75
N ILE A 114 -5.97 -7.16 21.73
CA ILE A 114 -6.04 -7.59 20.34
C ILE A 114 -5.15 -8.83 20.14
N LYS A 115 -5.63 -9.82 19.38
CA LYS A 115 -4.89 -11.07 19.17
C LYS A 115 -3.63 -10.86 18.33
N LYS A 116 -3.76 -10.17 17.19
CA LYS A 116 -2.66 -9.91 16.26
C LYS A 116 -2.96 -8.66 15.43
N ILE A 117 -1.93 -7.86 15.17
CA ILE A 117 -1.98 -6.68 14.31
C ILE A 117 -1.21 -6.94 13.00
N ILE A 118 -1.83 -6.68 11.86
CA ILE A 118 -1.14 -6.68 10.56
C ILE A 118 -0.97 -5.25 10.10
N ILE A 119 0.28 -4.79 10.03
CA ILE A 119 0.63 -3.40 9.76
C ILE A 119 1.09 -3.25 8.30
N MET A 120 0.41 -2.39 7.55
CA MET A 120 0.81 -2.05 6.20
C MET A 120 1.92 -1.00 6.20
N SER A 121 3.11 -1.38 5.77
CA SER A 121 4.23 -0.48 5.45
C SER A 121 4.34 -0.24 3.94
N SER A 122 5.53 0.03 3.43
CA SER A 122 5.79 0.26 2.01
C SER A 122 7.25 -0.01 1.66
N ASN A 123 7.64 0.22 0.40
CA ASN A 123 9.05 0.20 -0.01
C ASN A 123 9.86 1.44 0.43
N SER A 124 9.20 2.56 0.75
CA SER A 124 9.87 3.84 0.98
C SER A 124 10.87 3.88 2.16
N PRO A 125 10.79 3.05 3.21
CA PRO A 125 11.83 2.96 4.23
C PRO A 125 13.21 2.54 3.68
N PHE A 126 13.26 1.91 2.51
CA PHE A 126 14.47 1.41 1.86
C PHE A 126 14.88 2.24 0.63
N GLY A 127 13.96 3.08 0.16
CA GLY A 127 14.13 3.94 -0.99
C GLY A 127 14.20 3.17 -2.30
N SER A 128 15.33 3.28 -3.00
CA SER A 128 15.52 2.72 -4.35
C SER A 128 16.73 1.81 -4.43
N ASN A 129 16.65 0.77 -5.28
CA ASN A 129 17.77 -0.12 -5.53
C ASN A 129 18.87 0.63 -6.28
N THR A 130 20.12 0.39 -5.87
CA THR A 130 21.30 0.99 -6.50
C THR A 130 21.54 0.47 -7.92
N LYS A 131 21.12 -0.76 -8.20
CA LYS A 131 21.20 -1.43 -9.51
C LYS A 131 19.94 -2.28 -9.76
N LYS A 132 19.71 -2.69 -11.01
CA LYS A 132 18.51 -3.47 -11.41
C LYS A 132 18.56 -4.91 -10.88
N GLU A 133 19.74 -5.44 -10.66
CA GLU A 133 19.96 -6.82 -10.23
C GLU A 133 19.76 -7.00 -8.71
N ILE A 134 19.73 -5.90 -7.96
CA ILE A 134 19.60 -5.90 -6.51
C ILE A 134 18.14 -5.73 -6.15
N LEU A 135 17.56 -6.71 -5.45
CA LEU A 135 16.20 -6.67 -4.94
C LEU A 135 16.20 -6.41 -3.43
N PHE A 136 15.25 -5.62 -2.95
CA PHE A 136 15.02 -5.49 -1.52
C PHE A 136 14.48 -6.79 -0.94
N ASN A 137 15.00 -7.19 0.21
CA ASN A 137 14.56 -8.34 0.99
C ASN A 137 14.37 -7.91 2.46
N GLU A 138 14.02 -8.85 3.33
CA GLU A 138 13.71 -8.59 4.74
C GLU A 138 14.90 -8.03 5.53
N ASN A 139 16.12 -8.38 5.11
CA ASN A 139 17.39 -7.97 5.71
C ASN A 139 17.98 -6.69 5.10
N SER A 140 17.26 -6.05 4.15
CA SER A 140 17.70 -4.80 3.57
C SER A 140 17.86 -3.72 4.64
N ILE A 141 18.88 -2.87 4.50
CA ILE A 141 19.16 -1.79 5.46
C ILE A 141 18.22 -0.62 5.14
N TYR A 142 17.61 -0.03 6.17
CA TYR A 142 16.81 1.18 5.99
C TYR A 142 17.64 2.29 5.35
N ASN A 143 17.06 2.88 4.30
CA ASN A 143 17.60 4.04 3.60
C ASN A 143 16.41 4.89 3.13
N PRO A 144 15.73 5.56 4.08
CA PRO A 144 14.40 6.11 3.83
C PRO A 144 14.42 7.16 2.73
N TYR A 145 13.56 6.98 1.73
CA TYR A 145 13.35 7.99 0.69
C TYR A 145 12.45 9.10 1.22
N MET A 146 13.06 10.25 1.49
CA MET A 146 12.38 11.46 1.96
C MET A 146 11.61 11.24 3.29
N ASN A 147 10.77 12.21 3.67
CA ASN A 147 10.04 12.13 4.93
C ASN A 147 8.96 11.06 4.96
N TYR A 148 8.39 10.69 3.81
CA TYR A 148 7.45 9.56 3.75
C TYR A 148 8.17 8.26 4.13
N GLY A 149 9.33 7.98 3.52
CA GLY A 149 10.21 6.86 3.88
C GLY A 149 10.59 6.86 5.35
N LYS A 150 10.99 8.02 5.88
CA LYS A 150 11.38 8.16 7.28
C LYS A 150 10.21 7.87 8.23
N SER A 151 9.01 8.38 7.93
CA SER A 151 7.83 8.12 8.75
C SER A 151 7.44 6.64 8.78
N LYS A 152 7.57 5.93 7.64
CA LYS A 152 7.29 4.49 7.57
C LYS A 152 8.37 3.66 8.26
N MET A 153 9.64 4.06 8.16
CA MET A 153 10.73 3.46 8.91
C MET A 153 10.51 3.57 10.43
N GLU A 154 10.21 4.77 10.93
CA GLU A 154 9.95 5.00 12.36
C GLU A 154 8.72 4.20 12.84
N MET A 155 7.68 4.11 12.03
CA MET A 155 6.51 3.26 12.28
C MET A 155 6.91 1.77 12.44
N GLU A 156 7.72 1.23 11.53
CA GLU A 156 8.20 -0.16 11.61
C GLU A 156 9.07 -0.39 12.86
N ILE A 157 9.95 0.55 13.21
CA ILE A 157 10.80 0.47 14.40
C ILE A 157 9.94 0.41 15.67
N ILE A 158 8.96 1.31 15.81
CA ILE A 158 8.05 1.34 16.96
C ILE A 158 7.26 0.04 17.05
N ALA A 159 6.67 -0.42 15.95
CA ALA A 159 5.93 -1.69 15.93
C ALA A 159 6.80 -2.86 16.44
N ASN A 160 8.00 -3.01 15.88
CA ASN A 160 8.93 -4.06 16.30
C ASN A 160 9.34 -3.95 17.78
N GLN A 161 9.42 -2.75 18.34
CA GLN A 161 9.68 -2.58 19.78
C GLN A 161 8.54 -3.15 20.63
N PHE A 162 7.28 -2.89 20.28
CA PHE A 162 6.13 -3.46 21.01
C PHE A 162 6.12 -4.99 20.96
N TYR A 163 6.43 -5.58 19.81
CA TYR A 163 6.57 -7.03 19.68
C TYR A 163 7.70 -7.58 20.56
N LYS A 164 8.90 -6.99 20.50
CA LYS A 164 10.07 -7.40 21.30
C LYS A 164 9.84 -7.29 22.80
N MET A 165 8.99 -6.36 23.23
CA MET A 165 8.57 -6.21 24.64
C MET A 165 7.51 -7.24 25.05
N GLY A 166 7.06 -8.13 24.16
CA GLY A 166 6.02 -9.11 24.43
C GLY A 166 4.63 -8.51 24.63
N LYS A 167 4.40 -7.26 24.19
CA LYS A 167 3.13 -6.55 24.45
C LYS A 167 2.01 -6.98 23.52
N ILE A 168 2.33 -7.26 22.26
CA ILE A 168 1.35 -7.53 21.22
C ILE A 168 1.99 -8.39 20.14
N ASP A 169 1.20 -9.31 19.58
CA ASP A 169 1.62 -10.04 18.39
C ASP A 169 1.33 -9.20 17.13
N LEU A 170 2.25 -9.18 16.18
CA LEU A 170 2.09 -8.42 14.95
C LEU A 170 2.93 -8.99 13.80
N ALA A 171 2.55 -8.59 12.58
CA ALA A 171 3.37 -8.77 11.38
C ALA A 171 3.35 -7.48 10.56
N ILE A 172 4.45 -7.20 9.86
CA ILE A 172 4.58 -6.03 8.99
C ILE A 172 4.57 -6.48 7.53
N ILE A 173 3.74 -5.84 6.71
CA ILE A 173 3.69 -6.06 5.27
C ILE A 173 4.31 -4.88 4.55
N ARG A 174 5.41 -5.09 3.83
CA ARG A 174 6.02 -4.12 2.93
C ARG A 174 5.49 -4.38 1.52
N SER A 175 4.75 -3.43 0.96
CA SER A 175 4.28 -3.53 -0.42
C SER A 175 4.76 -2.33 -1.24
N PRO A 176 5.18 -2.55 -2.50
CA PRO A 176 5.61 -1.48 -3.38
C PRO A 176 4.39 -0.78 -4.02
N TRP A 177 4.54 -0.25 -5.23
CA TRP A 177 3.45 0.43 -5.91
C TRP A 177 2.31 -0.53 -6.26
N PHE A 178 1.16 -0.33 -5.63
CA PHE A 178 -0.02 -1.14 -5.88
C PHE A 178 -0.99 -0.55 -6.92
N TYR A 179 -1.77 -1.45 -7.51
CA TYR A 179 -2.80 -1.22 -8.54
C TYR A 179 -3.98 -2.18 -8.33
N GLY A 180 -5.16 -1.84 -8.83
CA GLY A 180 -6.39 -2.61 -8.62
C GLY A 180 -7.64 -1.74 -8.49
N PRO A 181 -8.84 -2.36 -8.34
CA PRO A 181 -10.11 -1.66 -8.19
C PRO A 181 -10.15 -0.68 -7.01
N PHE A 182 -11.13 0.23 -7.01
CA PHE A 182 -11.29 1.36 -6.09
C PHE A 182 -10.22 2.44 -6.18
N GLN A 183 -9.57 2.55 -7.34
CA GLN A 183 -8.38 3.36 -7.53
C GLN A 183 -8.60 4.86 -7.30
N PRO A 184 -7.58 5.57 -6.75
CA PRO A 184 -7.62 7.01 -6.60
C PRO A 184 -7.54 7.71 -7.97
N LYS A 185 -8.02 8.95 -8.03
CA LYS A 185 -7.99 9.81 -9.25
C LYS A 185 -6.62 9.87 -9.95
N ARG A 186 -5.52 9.66 -9.22
CA ARG A 186 -4.15 9.64 -9.79
C ARG A 186 -3.89 8.46 -10.72
N GLN A 187 -4.48 7.29 -10.47
CA GLN A 187 -4.32 6.14 -11.36
C GLN A 187 -5.15 6.31 -12.63
N LYS A 188 -6.36 6.88 -12.51
CA LYS A 188 -7.13 7.30 -13.68
C LYS A 188 -6.31 8.26 -14.56
N LEU A 189 -5.69 9.29 -13.96
CA LEU A 189 -4.80 10.20 -14.69
C LEU A 189 -3.64 9.47 -15.37
N PHE A 190 -3.06 8.46 -14.72
CA PHE A 190 -1.98 7.66 -15.30
C PHE A 190 -2.45 6.90 -16.56
N PHE A 191 -3.63 6.28 -16.52
CA PHE A 191 -4.23 5.63 -17.69
C PHE A 191 -4.59 6.64 -18.78
N ASP A 192 -5.19 7.79 -18.44
CA ASP A 192 -5.50 8.86 -19.38
C ASP A 192 -4.24 9.38 -20.10
N MET A 193 -3.12 9.50 -19.37
CA MET A 193 -1.84 9.91 -19.94
C MET A 193 -1.27 8.88 -20.90
N ILE A 194 -1.42 7.58 -20.61
CA ILE A 194 -1.01 6.50 -21.52
C ILE A 194 -1.91 6.49 -22.76
N GLN A 195 -3.24 6.54 -22.58
CA GLN A 195 -4.22 6.57 -23.66
C GLN A 195 -3.93 7.71 -24.65
N ARG A 196 -3.63 8.90 -24.12
CA ARG A 196 -3.38 10.12 -24.92
C ARG A 196 -1.93 10.27 -25.38
N GLY A 197 -1.06 9.30 -25.15
CA GLY A 197 0.35 9.33 -25.54
C GLY A 197 1.17 10.44 -24.86
N LYS A 198 0.76 10.85 -23.66
CA LYS A 198 1.37 11.95 -22.86
C LYS A 198 2.12 11.44 -21.63
N ILE A 199 2.30 10.14 -21.48
CA ILE A 199 3.00 9.58 -20.33
C ILE A 199 4.50 9.93 -20.37
N PRO A 200 5.06 10.57 -19.32
CA PRO A 200 6.50 10.77 -19.23
C PRO A 200 7.19 9.48 -18.82
N ILE A 201 8.20 9.09 -19.59
CA ILE A 201 9.12 8.01 -19.27
C ILE A 201 10.52 8.60 -19.21
N THR A 202 11.20 8.43 -18.09
CA THR A 202 12.56 8.92 -17.90
C THR A 202 13.58 7.89 -18.37
N GLY A 203 14.57 8.33 -19.14
CA GLY A 203 15.57 7.46 -19.74
C GLY A 203 14.96 6.49 -20.76
N ASP A 204 15.52 5.30 -20.81
CA ASP A 204 15.09 4.22 -21.71
C ASP A 204 13.81 3.50 -21.22
N GLY A 205 13.31 3.80 -20.02
CA GLY A 205 12.14 3.16 -19.42
C GLY A 205 12.36 1.72 -18.98
N ASN A 206 13.62 1.25 -18.94
CA ASN A 206 13.97 -0.09 -18.49
C ASN A 206 14.28 -0.15 -16.99
N ASN A 207 14.01 0.92 -16.24
CA ASN A 207 14.05 0.87 -14.79
C ASN A 207 12.96 -0.08 -14.28
N ILE A 208 13.32 -0.92 -13.32
CA ILE A 208 12.45 -1.99 -12.83
C ILE A 208 11.65 -1.54 -11.62
N ARG A 209 10.40 -2.00 -11.53
CA ARG A 209 9.49 -1.74 -10.42
C ARG A 209 8.71 -3.00 -10.07
N SER A 210 8.82 -3.45 -8.83
CA SER A 210 7.82 -4.36 -8.29
C SER A 210 6.50 -3.61 -8.18
N MET A 211 5.46 -4.18 -8.76
CA MET A 211 4.08 -3.75 -8.55
C MET A 211 3.35 -4.81 -7.71
N ALA A 212 2.20 -4.44 -7.16
CA ALA A 212 1.42 -5.34 -6.34
C ALA A 212 -0.07 -5.15 -6.65
N TYR A 213 -0.71 -6.14 -7.29
CA TYR A 213 -2.16 -6.12 -7.46
C TYR A 213 -2.83 -6.17 -6.08
N THR A 214 -3.90 -5.42 -5.87
CA THR A 214 -4.53 -5.31 -4.54
C THR A 214 -4.98 -6.67 -4.00
N GLU A 215 -5.43 -7.59 -4.83
CA GLU A 215 -5.81 -8.95 -4.37
C GLU A 215 -4.59 -9.80 -3.97
N ASN A 216 -3.45 -9.63 -4.65
CA ASN A 216 -2.17 -10.22 -4.22
C ASN A 216 -1.75 -9.66 -2.85
N ILE A 217 -1.99 -8.37 -2.59
CA ILE A 217 -1.74 -7.78 -1.26
C ILE A 217 -2.70 -8.34 -0.22
N VAL A 218 -3.98 -8.49 -0.54
CA VAL A 218 -4.98 -9.10 0.36
C VAL A 218 -4.54 -10.51 0.74
N GLN A 219 -4.05 -11.32 -0.20
CA GLN A 219 -3.49 -12.63 0.10
C GLN A 219 -2.38 -12.54 1.15
N GLY A 220 -1.38 -11.67 0.94
CA GLY A 220 -0.28 -11.47 1.89
C GLY A 220 -0.75 -11.01 3.27
N LEU A 221 -1.69 -10.07 3.34
CA LEU A 221 -2.30 -9.59 4.58
C LEU A 221 -3.02 -10.72 5.34
N VAL A 222 -3.83 -11.51 4.64
CA VAL A 222 -4.61 -12.58 5.24
C VAL A 222 -3.70 -13.70 5.73
N LEU A 223 -2.74 -14.13 4.92
CA LEU A 223 -1.77 -15.15 5.34
C LEU A 223 -0.98 -14.69 6.56
N ALA A 224 -0.57 -13.43 6.62
CA ALA A 224 0.09 -12.89 7.80
C ALA A 224 -0.85 -12.83 9.02
N ALA A 225 -2.15 -12.65 8.84
CA ALA A 225 -3.13 -12.69 9.92
C ALA A 225 -3.41 -14.10 10.46
N THR A 226 -3.37 -15.11 9.59
CA THR A 226 -3.86 -16.47 9.89
C THR A 226 -2.75 -17.49 10.18
N LYS A 227 -1.51 -17.22 9.75
CA LYS A 227 -0.35 -18.08 10.01
C LYS A 227 0.35 -17.65 11.31
N ASN A 228 0.75 -18.62 12.13
CA ASN A 228 1.49 -18.33 13.37
C ASN A 228 2.93 -17.93 13.06
N GLU A 229 3.46 -18.42 11.94
CA GLU A 229 4.80 -18.16 11.46
C GLU A 229 5.06 -16.71 11.05
N SER A 230 4.03 -15.86 11.04
CA SER A 230 4.15 -14.42 10.76
C SER A 230 4.44 -13.58 12.00
N SER A 231 4.33 -14.14 13.20
CA SER A 231 4.47 -13.38 14.46
C SER A 231 5.88 -12.79 14.58
N GLY A 232 5.95 -11.46 14.69
CA GLY A 232 7.21 -10.70 14.73
C GLY A 232 7.90 -10.51 13.40
N GLU A 233 7.34 -11.02 12.31
CA GLU A 233 7.99 -11.06 11.01
C GLU A 233 7.59 -9.89 10.13
N THR A 234 8.44 -9.60 9.16
CA THR A 234 8.18 -8.62 8.10
C THR A 234 8.27 -9.30 6.74
N PHE A 235 7.35 -8.97 5.83
CA PHE A 235 7.26 -9.62 4.52
C PHE A 235 7.17 -8.62 3.39
N TRP A 236 7.96 -8.82 2.35
CA TRP A 236 7.72 -8.19 1.05
C TRP A 236 6.57 -8.89 0.32
N ILE A 237 5.53 -8.13 -0.02
CA ILE A 237 4.34 -8.61 -0.74
C ILE A 237 4.19 -7.79 -2.01
N ALA A 238 4.41 -8.46 -3.14
CA ALA A 238 4.32 -7.91 -4.49
C ALA A 238 3.86 -9.00 -5.48
N ASP A 239 3.67 -8.60 -6.74
CA ASP A 239 3.48 -9.53 -7.85
C ASP A 239 4.71 -10.42 -8.04
N LYS A 240 4.55 -11.50 -8.80
CA LYS A 240 5.56 -12.56 -8.95
C LYS A 240 6.92 -12.04 -9.43
N VAL A 241 6.93 -11.01 -10.28
CA VAL A 241 8.13 -10.43 -10.88
C VAL A 241 8.03 -8.91 -10.91
N PRO A 242 9.16 -8.18 -10.85
CA PRO A 242 9.18 -6.76 -11.17
C PRO A 242 8.97 -6.53 -12.68
N TYR A 243 8.49 -5.34 -13.02
CA TYR A 243 8.19 -4.91 -14.39
C TYR A 243 8.99 -3.67 -14.75
N THR A 244 9.36 -3.52 -16.02
CA THR A 244 9.89 -2.25 -16.52
C THR A 244 8.76 -1.24 -16.71
N MET A 245 9.10 0.05 -16.72
CA MET A 245 8.13 1.09 -17.05
C MET A 245 7.54 0.88 -18.46
N ASN A 246 8.37 0.44 -19.41
CA ASN A 246 7.92 0.10 -20.76
C ASN A 246 6.89 -1.04 -20.75
N GLN A 247 7.12 -2.12 -19.97
CA GLN A 247 6.15 -3.22 -19.84
C GLN A 247 4.81 -2.75 -19.27
N ILE A 248 4.84 -1.92 -18.22
CA ILE A 248 3.61 -1.39 -17.60
C ILE A 248 2.80 -0.56 -18.61
N VAL A 249 3.47 0.37 -19.29
CA VAL A 249 2.83 1.25 -20.29
C VAL A 249 2.29 0.43 -21.46
N TYR A 250 3.04 -0.55 -21.95
CA TYR A 250 2.63 -1.45 -23.02
C TYR A 250 1.39 -2.26 -22.63
N THR A 251 1.40 -2.92 -21.46
CA THR A 251 0.25 -3.72 -21.00
C THR A 251 -1.02 -2.88 -20.89
N ILE A 252 -0.95 -1.67 -20.33
CA ILE A 252 -2.12 -0.77 -20.23
C ILE A 252 -2.60 -0.35 -21.62
N ARG A 253 -1.67 0.01 -22.51
CA ARG A 253 -1.96 0.44 -23.89
C ARG A 253 -2.68 -0.67 -24.66
N GLU A 254 -2.16 -1.90 -24.60
CA GLU A 254 -2.78 -3.03 -25.26
C GLU A 254 -4.17 -3.31 -24.70
N LEU A 255 -4.33 -3.41 -23.37
CA LEU A 255 -5.64 -3.63 -22.76
C LEU A 255 -6.68 -2.57 -23.15
N LEU A 256 -6.31 -1.29 -23.12
CA LEU A 256 -7.19 -0.20 -23.55
C LEU A 256 -7.66 -0.40 -25.00
N LYS A 257 -6.76 -0.82 -25.89
CA LYS A 257 -7.05 -1.04 -27.30
C LYS A 257 -7.88 -2.32 -27.55
N THR A 258 -7.49 -3.45 -26.96
CA THR A 258 -8.01 -4.78 -27.30
C THR A 258 -9.20 -5.20 -26.45
N ASN A 259 -9.27 -4.79 -25.18
CA ASN A 259 -10.31 -5.23 -24.24
C ASN A 259 -11.38 -4.15 -24.02
N PHE A 260 -11.01 -2.87 -24.14
CA PHE A 260 -11.91 -1.74 -23.86
C PHE A 260 -12.23 -0.87 -25.10
N ASN A 261 -11.80 -1.29 -26.29
CA ASN A 261 -12.03 -0.63 -27.58
C ASN A 261 -11.77 0.89 -27.56
N GLN A 262 -10.72 1.31 -26.86
CA GLN A 262 -10.34 2.71 -26.77
C GLN A 262 -9.36 3.09 -27.87
N ASP A 263 -9.50 4.31 -28.40
CA ASP A 263 -8.46 4.92 -29.22
C ASP A 263 -7.24 5.24 -28.36
N VAL A 264 -6.08 4.66 -28.72
CA VAL A 264 -4.82 4.85 -27.99
C VAL A 264 -3.74 5.39 -28.91
N ILE A 265 -3.10 6.47 -28.47
CA ILE A 265 -1.94 7.04 -29.16
C ILE A 265 -0.69 6.27 -28.75
N ASN A 266 -0.06 5.58 -29.71
CA ASN A 266 1.18 4.83 -29.49
C ASN A 266 2.41 5.76 -29.41
N ARG A 267 2.45 6.57 -28.35
CA ARG A 267 3.53 7.52 -28.08
C ARG A 267 3.77 7.62 -26.58
N GLU A 268 4.99 8.00 -26.22
CA GLU A 268 5.36 8.46 -24.88
C GLU A 268 6.27 9.68 -24.97
N ILE A 269 6.39 10.42 -23.86
CA ILE A 269 7.30 11.55 -23.73
C ILE A 269 8.57 11.04 -23.05
N ARG A 270 9.68 10.99 -23.79
CA ARG A 270 10.98 10.59 -23.25
C ARG A 270 11.68 11.77 -22.60
N LEU A 271 11.97 11.64 -21.31
CA LEU A 271 12.64 12.65 -20.50
C LEU A 271 14.06 12.18 -20.17
N PRO A 272 15.10 13.02 -20.29
CA PRO A 272 16.42 12.68 -19.79
C PRO A 272 16.44 12.37 -18.29
N ASN A 273 17.27 11.41 -17.86
CA ASN A 273 17.36 10.98 -16.45
C ASN A 273 17.67 12.12 -15.47
N PHE A 274 18.39 13.15 -15.91
CA PHE A 274 18.73 14.28 -15.04
C PHE A 274 17.50 15.09 -14.60
N ILE A 275 16.36 15.00 -15.31
CA ILE A 275 15.12 15.68 -14.92
C ILE A 275 14.62 15.13 -13.58
N SER A 276 14.62 13.80 -13.40
CA SER A 276 14.28 13.18 -12.11
C SER A 276 15.30 13.51 -11.02
N ASN A 277 16.59 13.55 -11.35
CA ASN A 277 17.63 13.91 -10.37
C ASN A 277 17.48 15.36 -9.89
N PHE A 278 17.09 16.28 -10.78
CA PHE A 278 16.80 17.66 -10.40
C PHE A 278 15.52 17.75 -9.57
N ALA A 279 14.47 17.02 -9.96
CA ALA A 279 13.24 16.93 -9.18
C ALA A 279 13.49 16.38 -7.77
N GLU A 280 14.38 15.40 -7.61
CA GLU A 280 14.80 14.86 -6.31
C GLU A 280 15.45 15.91 -5.43
N ARG A 281 16.42 16.67 -5.97
CA ARG A 281 17.04 17.79 -5.25
C ARG A 281 16.01 18.83 -4.82
N PHE A 282 15.08 19.16 -5.71
CA PHE A 282 14.03 20.14 -5.42
C PHE A 282 13.01 19.62 -4.40
N ASP A 283 12.65 18.33 -4.44
CA ASP A 283 11.79 17.69 -3.44
C ASP A 283 12.44 17.73 -2.05
N HIS A 284 13.74 17.46 -1.96
CA HIS A 284 14.49 17.62 -0.71
C HIS A 284 14.38 19.04 -0.14
N ILE A 285 14.56 20.06 -0.98
CA ILE A 285 14.46 21.47 -0.57
C ILE A 285 13.04 21.80 -0.10
N ILE A 286 12.02 21.43 -0.88
CA ILE A 286 10.61 21.66 -0.50
C ILE A 286 10.30 21.00 0.83
N GLN A 287 10.69 19.74 1.02
CA GLN A 287 10.41 19.02 2.25
C GLN A 287 11.22 19.51 3.44
N TYR A 288 12.42 20.05 3.22
CA TYR A 288 13.19 20.74 4.27
C TYR A 288 12.43 21.96 4.80
N THR A 289 11.68 22.67 3.96
CA THR A 289 10.78 23.76 4.41
C THR A 289 9.49 23.27 5.10
N GLY A 290 9.31 21.94 5.23
CA GLY A 290 8.13 21.33 5.86
C GLY A 290 6.92 21.15 4.93
N LEU A 291 7.05 21.50 3.65
CA LEU A 291 6.00 21.36 2.64
C LEU A 291 6.11 20.04 1.89
N TYR A 292 5.03 19.59 1.25
CA TYR A 292 5.04 18.39 0.40
C TYR A 292 4.41 18.68 -0.96
N ASN A 293 5.10 18.32 -2.05
CA ASN A 293 4.55 18.39 -3.39
C ASN A 293 4.54 17.02 -4.08
N LYS A 294 3.33 16.46 -4.18
CA LYS A 294 3.09 15.15 -4.79
C LYS A 294 3.65 15.02 -6.22
N LYS A 295 3.51 16.04 -7.08
CA LYS A 295 3.92 15.92 -8.49
C LYS A 295 5.45 15.85 -8.62
N ILE A 296 6.14 16.67 -7.85
CA ILE A 296 7.62 16.72 -7.83
C ILE A 296 8.16 15.42 -7.24
N HIS A 297 7.57 14.94 -6.15
CA HIS A 297 7.92 13.66 -5.53
C HIS A 297 7.75 12.46 -6.47
N VAL A 298 6.64 12.39 -7.22
CA VAL A 298 6.46 11.31 -8.20
C VAL A 298 7.48 11.42 -9.34
N LEU A 299 7.78 12.64 -9.80
CA LEU A 299 8.78 12.87 -10.86
C LEU A 299 10.19 12.48 -10.42
N SER A 300 10.56 12.72 -9.16
CA SER A 300 11.88 12.38 -8.63
C SER A 300 12.12 10.87 -8.55
N GLU A 301 11.05 10.08 -8.44
CA GLU A 301 11.15 8.64 -8.39
C GLU A 301 11.20 7.99 -9.78
N LEU A 302 10.76 8.66 -10.87
CA LEU A 302 10.52 8.01 -12.17
C LEU A 302 11.71 7.24 -12.74
N ASN A 303 12.94 7.70 -12.53
CA ASN A 303 14.16 7.06 -13.03
C ASN A 303 14.74 5.97 -12.10
N LYS A 304 14.13 5.76 -10.92
CA LYS A 304 14.64 4.84 -9.91
C LYS A 304 14.20 3.40 -10.18
N ASN A 305 15.02 2.46 -9.71
CA ASN A 305 14.66 1.04 -9.59
C ASN A 305 14.06 0.81 -8.20
N ILE A 306 12.92 0.14 -8.12
CA ILE A 306 12.24 -0.19 -6.86
C ILE A 306 11.66 -1.60 -6.98
N ALA A 307 12.46 -2.61 -6.69
CA ALA A 307 12.08 -4.00 -6.78
C ALA A 307 12.44 -4.76 -5.50
N CYS A 308 11.62 -5.75 -5.17
CA CYS A 308 11.74 -6.58 -3.98
C CYS A 308 11.65 -8.07 -4.31
N ASP A 309 12.28 -8.89 -3.47
CA ASP A 309 12.19 -10.33 -3.47
C ASP A 309 11.04 -10.77 -2.55
N ILE A 310 10.12 -11.57 -3.08
CA ILE A 310 8.96 -12.10 -2.34
C ILE A 310 9.18 -13.56 -1.87
N SER A 311 10.37 -14.12 -2.09
CA SER A 311 10.66 -15.53 -1.84
C SER A 311 10.56 -15.89 -0.35
N TYR A 312 10.82 -14.95 0.56
CA TYR A 312 10.63 -15.18 1.98
C TYR A 312 9.15 -15.38 2.32
N ALA A 313 8.27 -14.49 1.86
CA ALA A 313 6.82 -14.64 2.03
C ALA A 313 6.31 -15.95 1.44
N PHE A 314 6.80 -16.35 0.26
CA PHE A 314 6.47 -17.65 -0.33
C PHE A 314 6.87 -18.82 0.59
N ARG A 315 8.12 -18.86 1.05
CA ARG A 315 8.62 -19.96 1.90
C ARG A 315 7.95 -20.01 3.27
N LYS A 316 7.72 -18.85 3.89
CA LYS A 316 7.24 -18.77 5.28
C LYS A 316 5.72 -18.82 5.41
N LEU A 317 5.00 -18.21 4.48
CA LEU A 317 3.54 -18.09 4.56
C LEU A 317 2.81 -18.92 3.51
N GLY A 318 3.52 -19.46 2.51
CA GLY A 318 2.89 -20.04 1.32
C GLY A 318 2.31 -18.97 0.38
N TYR A 319 2.78 -17.72 0.47
CA TYR A 319 2.33 -16.63 -0.38
C TYR A 319 2.62 -16.92 -1.86
N LYS A 320 1.58 -16.92 -2.69
CA LYS A 320 1.65 -17.21 -4.13
C LYS A 320 0.78 -16.21 -4.88
N PRO A 321 1.32 -15.07 -5.37
CA PRO A 321 0.54 -14.07 -6.07
C PRO A 321 -0.16 -14.72 -7.26
N GLU A 322 -1.50 -14.62 -7.29
CA GLU A 322 -2.36 -15.33 -8.23
C GLU A 322 -2.60 -14.52 -9.51
N PHE A 323 -2.48 -13.19 -9.42
CA PHE A 323 -2.78 -12.28 -10.53
C PHE A 323 -1.51 -11.79 -11.20
N SER A 324 -1.51 -11.85 -12.54
CA SER A 324 -0.49 -11.21 -13.38
C SER A 324 -0.74 -9.71 -13.55
N LEU A 325 0.27 -8.99 -14.06
CA LEU A 325 0.13 -7.58 -14.44
C LEU A 325 -1.06 -7.34 -15.38
N GLU A 326 -1.20 -8.18 -16.40
CA GLU A 326 -2.28 -8.07 -17.39
C GLU A 326 -3.66 -8.26 -16.74
N GLN A 327 -3.83 -9.32 -15.94
CA GLN A 327 -5.10 -9.61 -15.26
C GLN A 327 -5.46 -8.50 -14.27
N GLY A 328 -4.50 -8.06 -13.46
CA GLY A 328 -4.76 -7.00 -12.48
C GLY A 328 -5.02 -5.65 -13.14
N MET A 329 -4.34 -5.32 -14.25
CA MET A 329 -4.59 -4.09 -15.00
C MET A 329 -5.93 -4.14 -15.73
N HIS A 330 -6.33 -5.29 -16.25
CA HIS A 330 -7.66 -5.48 -16.82
C HIS A 330 -8.75 -5.11 -15.81
N GLU A 331 -8.72 -5.69 -14.61
CA GLU A 331 -9.69 -5.37 -13.56
C GLU A 331 -9.59 -3.91 -13.07
N SER A 332 -8.38 -3.34 -13.08
CA SER A 332 -8.18 -1.92 -12.72
C SER A 332 -8.80 -0.96 -13.73
N ILE A 333 -8.73 -1.29 -15.02
CA ILE A 333 -9.24 -0.45 -16.11
C ILE A 333 -10.75 -0.64 -16.24
N LYS A 334 -11.27 -1.85 -16.04
CA LYS A 334 -12.69 -2.20 -16.10
C LYS A 334 -13.58 -1.27 -15.27
N GLU A 335 -13.18 -0.95 -14.04
CA GLU A 335 -13.90 -0.01 -13.15
C GLU A 335 -14.03 1.43 -13.71
N LEU A 336 -13.30 1.79 -14.76
CA LEU A 336 -13.42 3.11 -15.40
C LEU A 336 -14.47 3.16 -16.50
N TYR A 337 -14.88 2.00 -17.01
CA TYR A 337 -15.77 1.86 -18.16
C TYR A 337 -17.09 1.13 -17.82
N GLU A 338 -17.16 0.50 -16.64
CA GLU A 338 -18.36 -0.07 -16.01
C GLU A 338 -18.76 0.72 -14.75
#